data_AF-A0A2H0MJK0-F1
#
_entry.id   AF-A0A2H0MJK0-F1
#
_cell.length_a   1.000
_cell.length_b   1.000
_cell.length_c   1.000
_cell.angle_alpha   90.00
_cell.angle_beta   90.00
_cell.angle_gamma   90.00
#
_symmetry.space_group_name_H-M   'P 1'
#
loop_
_entity.id
_entity.type
_entity.pdbx_description
1 polymer ?
#
loop_
_entity_poly.entity_id
_entity_poly.type
_entity_poly.pdbx_seq_one_letter_code
_entity_poly.pdbx_strand_id
1 'polypeptide(L)'
;MDGKKTRTIQVDYLARVEGEGSLYVKFQGDRLVDVKLKIFEPPRFFEAFLRGRQFTEAPDITARICGICPVAYQMSSCHAMEQALGIKVEG
;
A
#
# COMPACT_ATOMS: atom_id res chain seq x y z
N MET A 1 -32.02 -21.32 22.97
CA MET A 1 -31.07 -20.24 22.64
C MET A 1 -29.78 -20.90 22.21
N ASP A 2 -29.54 -20.97 20.90
CA ASP A 2 -28.35 -21.62 20.33
C ASP A 2 -27.15 -20.67 20.49
N GLY A 3 -26.50 -20.75 21.65
CA GLY A 3 -25.37 -19.90 22.04
C GLY A 3 -24.11 -20.26 21.26
N LYS A 4 -24.06 -19.91 19.98
CA LYS A 4 -22.88 -20.19 19.14
C LYS A 4 -21.66 -19.46 19.71
N LYS A 5 -20.66 -20.25 20.13
CA LYS A 5 -19.39 -19.75 20.68
C LYS A 5 -18.72 -18.79 19.68
N THR A 6 -18.20 -17.67 20.19
CA THR A 6 -17.40 -16.73 19.40
C THR A 6 -15.93 -17.13 19.48
N ARG A 7 -15.25 -17.21 18.33
CA ARG A 7 -13.80 -17.44 18.24
C ARG A 7 -13.16 -16.28 17.49
N THR A 8 -12.06 -15.75 18.04
CA THR A 8 -11.29 -14.66 17.43
C THR A 8 -9.86 -15.12 17.18
N ILE A 9 -9.32 -14.80 16.02
CA ILE A 9 -7.90 -14.92 15.70
C ILE A 9 -7.35 -13.50 15.51
N GLN A 10 -6.34 -13.15 16.28
CA GLN A 10 -5.64 -11.87 16.20
C GLN A 10 -4.17 -12.14 15.90
N VAL A 11 -3.69 -11.51 14.83
CA VAL A 11 -2.29 -11.52 14.43
C VAL A 11 -1.82 -10.08 14.48
N ASP A 12 -1.10 -9.73 15.55
CA ASP A 12 -0.67 -8.34 15.79
C ASP A 12 0.43 -7.89 14.84
N TYR A 13 1.25 -8.83 14.35
CA TYR A 13 2.28 -8.58 13.35
C TYR A 13 2.20 -9.62 12.22
N LEU A 14 1.81 -9.17 11.03
CA LEU A 14 1.74 -10.00 9.84
C LEU A 14 3.12 -10.06 9.18
N ALA A 15 3.80 -11.19 9.31
CA ALA A 15 5.10 -11.41 8.68
C ALA A 15 4.99 -11.73 7.18
N ARG A 16 6.12 -11.62 6.47
CA ARG A 16 6.26 -11.91 5.01
C ARG A 16 5.39 -11.04 4.10
N VAL A 17 5.10 -9.82 4.53
CA VAL A 17 4.58 -8.74 3.69
C VAL A 17 5.50 -7.54 3.82
N GLU A 18 5.43 -6.64 2.85
CA GLU A 18 6.02 -5.31 2.98
C GLU A 18 5.17 -4.46 3.93
N GLY A 19 5.80 -3.51 4.63
CA GLY A 19 5.11 -2.66 5.58
C GLY A 19 4.76 -3.31 6.91
N GLU A 20 3.94 -2.61 7.69
CA GLU A 20 3.46 -3.06 8.99
C GLU A 20 1.94 -3.29 8.92
N GLY A 21 1.52 -4.52 9.24
CA GLY A 21 0.11 -4.87 9.22
C GLY A 21 -0.30 -5.87 10.29
N SER A 22 -1.58 -5.87 10.63
CA SER A 22 -2.21 -6.82 11.53
C SER A 22 -3.51 -7.37 10.94
N LEU A 23 -3.88 -8.57 11.36
CA LEU A 23 -5.09 -9.27 10.89
C LEU A 23 -5.99 -9.61 12.07
N TYR A 24 -7.27 -9.29 11.94
CA TYR A 24 -8.34 -9.67 12.86
C TYR A 24 -9.36 -10.53 12.14
N VAL A 25 -9.69 -11.69 12.71
CA VAL A 25 -10.67 -12.61 12.14
C VAL A 25 -11.63 -13.06 13.25
N LYS A 26 -12.94 -12.93 13.01
CA LYS A 26 -13.98 -13.31 13.98
C LYS A 26 -14.92 -14.36 13.39
N PHE A 27 -15.19 -15.40 14.17
CA PHE A 27 -16.14 -16.46 13.86
C PHE A 27 -17.28 -16.51 14.90
N GLN A 28 -18.45 -16.96 14.47
CA GLN A 28 -19.57 -17.37 15.33
C GLN A 28 -19.95 -18.82 14.98
N GLY A 29 -19.63 -19.76 15.87
CA GLY A 29 -19.57 -21.17 15.49
C GLY A 29 -18.55 -21.36 14.36
N ASP A 30 -18.94 -22.07 13.31
CA ASP A 30 -18.10 -22.31 12.13
C ASP A 30 -18.22 -21.22 11.06
N ARG A 31 -19.08 -20.21 11.28
CA ARG A 31 -19.29 -19.13 10.32
C ARG A 31 -18.30 -17.99 10.55
N LEU A 32 -17.54 -17.64 9.53
CA LEU A 32 -16.76 -16.40 9.50
C LEU A 32 -17.71 -15.20 9.45
N VAL A 33 -17.53 -14.23 10.35
CA VAL A 33 -18.44 -13.08 10.47
C VAL A 33 -17.76 -11.72 10.31
N ASP A 34 -16.44 -11.64 10.47
CA ASP A 34 -15.68 -10.39 10.32
C ASP A 34 -14.22 -10.69 9.98
N VAL A 35 -13.62 -9.88 9.11
CA VAL A 35 -12.19 -9.89 8.79
C VAL A 35 -11.73 -8.45 8.61
N LYS A 36 -10.62 -8.09 9.27
CA LYS A 36 -10.01 -6.76 9.14
C LYS A 36 -8.52 -6.91 8.92
N LEU A 37 -8.05 -6.35 7.80
CA LEU A 37 -6.64 -6.04 7.59
C LEU A 37 -6.42 -4.60 8.06
N LYS A 38 -5.46 -4.40 8.95
CA LYS A 38 -5.02 -3.06 9.36
C LYS A 38 -3.60 -2.90 8.87
N ILE A 39 -3.35 -1.86 8.09
CA ILE A 39 -2.02 -1.47 7.64
C ILE A 39 -1.67 -0.22 8.44
N PHE A 40 -0.63 -0.31 9.26
CA PHE A 40 -0.16 0.78 10.10
C PHE A 40 1.23 1.18 9.63
N GLU A 41 1.30 1.83 8.47
CA GLU A 41 2.53 2.47 8.04
C GLU A 41 2.49 3.94 8.45
N PRO A 42 3.56 4.48 9.08
CA PRO A 42 3.61 5.90 9.38
C PRO A 42 3.51 6.70 8.07
N PRO A 43 2.67 7.75 8.03
CA PRO A 43 2.52 8.54 6.82
C PRO A 43 3.86 9.21 6.46
N ARG A 44 4.40 8.86 5.29
CA ARG A 44 5.65 9.43 4.76
C ARG A 44 5.44 10.67 3.90
N PHE A 45 4.18 10.99 3.59
CA PHE A 45 3.76 12.24 2.93
C PHE A 45 4.41 12.53 1.56
N PHE A 46 4.68 11.50 0.74
CA PHE A 46 5.28 11.67 -0.60
C PHE A 46 4.52 12.68 -1.48
N GLU A 47 3.19 12.64 -1.48
CA GLU A 47 2.36 13.57 -2.26
C GLU A 47 2.57 15.03 -1.82
N ALA A 48 2.60 15.27 -0.52
CA ALA A 48 2.86 16.61 0.01
C ALA A 48 4.29 17.05 -0.30
N PHE A 49 5.26 16.12 -0.22
CA PHE A 49 6.67 16.35 -0.48
C PHE A 49 6.98 16.67 -1.95
N LEU A 50 6.15 16.21 -2.88
CA LEU A 50 6.27 16.51 -4.31
C LEU A 50 5.78 17.92 -4.69
N ARG A 51 4.99 18.58 -3.84
CA ARG A 51 4.46 19.92 -4.17
C ARG A 51 5.59 20.94 -4.34
N GLY A 52 5.59 21.62 -5.48
CA GLY A 52 6.57 22.66 -5.81
C GLY A 52 7.94 22.13 -6.25
N ARG A 53 8.13 20.81 -6.33
CA ARG A 53 9.35 20.21 -6.89
C ARG A 53 9.34 20.20 -8.41
N GLN A 54 10.53 20.03 -8.99
CA GLN A 54 10.63 19.86 -10.43
C GLN A 54 10.07 18.49 -10.81
N PHE A 55 9.33 18.46 -11.93
CA PHE A 55 8.70 17.23 -12.41
C PHE A 55 9.73 16.12 -12.73
N THR A 56 10.96 16.50 -13.05
CA THR A 56 12.10 15.60 -13.30
C THR A 56 12.56 14.86 -12.05
N GLU A 57 12.26 15.36 -10.84
CA GLU A 57 12.60 14.69 -9.58
C GLU A 57 11.58 13.59 -9.22
N ALA A 58 10.38 13.62 -9.81
CA ALA A 58 9.28 12.75 -9.42
C ALA A 58 9.60 11.24 -9.57
N PRO A 59 10.25 10.75 -10.65
CA PRO A 59 10.61 9.34 -10.78
C PRO A 59 11.55 8.87 -9.68
N ASP A 60 12.53 9.69 -9.33
CA ASP A 60 13.46 9.36 -8.25
C ASP A 60 12.79 9.38 -6.89
N ILE A 61 12.00 10.40 -6.58
CA ILE A 61 11.34 10.52 -5.28
C ILE A 61 10.34 9.37 -5.08
N THR A 62 9.47 9.12 -6.05
CA THR A 62 8.42 8.09 -5.94
C THR A 62 8.96 6.67 -5.88
N ALA A 63 10.11 6.38 -6.50
CA ALA A 63 10.79 5.09 -6.38
C ALA A 63 11.14 4.71 -4.91
N ARG A 64 11.16 5.68 -3.99
CA ARG A 64 11.43 5.46 -2.55
C ARG A 64 10.15 5.24 -1.73
N ILE A 65 8.98 5.18 -2.38
CA ILE A 65 7.73 4.76 -1.74
C ILE A 65 7.83 3.30 -1.31
N CYS A 66 8.41 2.42 -2.10
CA CYS A 66 8.62 1.03 -1.69
C CYS A 66 9.93 0.51 -2.25
N GLY A 67 10.80 0.00 -1.38
CA GLY A 67 12.09 -0.56 -1.77
C GLY A 67 11.99 -1.93 -2.45
N ILE A 68 10.82 -2.61 -2.36
CA ILE A 68 10.58 -3.90 -3.02
C ILE A 68 10.13 -3.72 -4.47
N CYS A 69 9.32 -2.69 -4.76
CA CYS A 69 8.83 -2.41 -6.11
C CYS A 69 9.21 -1.02 -6.65
N PRO A 70 10.47 -0.56 -6.51
CA PRO A 70 10.86 0.81 -6.85
C PRO A 70 10.68 1.12 -8.34
N VAL A 71 10.92 0.13 -9.21
CA VAL A 71 10.78 0.26 -10.67
C VAL A 71 9.33 0.52 -11.08
N ALA A 72 8.35 -0.07 -10.38
CA ALA A 72 6.94 0.16 -10.68
C ALA A 72 6.57 1.63 -10.46
N TYR A 73 7.02 2.23 -9.36
CA TYR A 73 6.82 3.65 -9.08
C TYR A 73 7.58 4.54 -10.06
N GLN A 74 8.85 4.22 -10.34
CA GLN A 74 9.67 4.99 -11.27
C GLN A 74 9.04 5.03 -12.66
N MET A 75 8.67 3.87 -13.22
CA MET A 75 8.04 3.78 -14.55
C MET A 75 6.69 4.47 -14.60
N SER A 76 5.88 4.34 -13.55
CA SER A 76 4.59 5.04 -13.45
C SER A 76 4.77 6.56 -13.47
N SER A 77 5.79 7.06 -12.74
CA SER A 77 6.11 8.48 -12.75
C SER A 77 6.64 8.95 -14.10
N CYS A 78 7.49 8.18 -14.77
CA CYS A 78 7.97 8.51 -16.12
C CYS A 78 6.81 8.63 -17.11
N HIS A 79 5.94 7.61 -17.18
CA HIS A 79 4.77 7.64 -18.05
C HIS A 79 3.83 8.81 -17.73
N ALA A 80 3.66 9.16 -16.44
CA ALA A 80 2.87 10.32 -16.05
C ALA A 80 3.48 11.64 -16.56
N MET A 81 4.81 11.79 -16.51
CA MET A 81 5.50 12.98 -17.03
C MET A 81 5.44 13.03 -18.56
N GLU A 82 5.64 11.90 -19.24
CA GLU A 82 5.49 11.78 -20.70
C GLU A 82 4.10 12.23 -21.15
N GLN A 83 3.05 11.71 -20.50
CA GLN A 83 1.68 12.11 -20.76
C GLN A 83 1.44 13.60 -20.47
N ALA A 84 1.94 14.12 -19.35
CA ALA A 84 1.78 15.53 -18.99
C ALA A 84 2.47 16.48 -19.99
N LEU A 85 3.57 16.04 -20.61
CA LEU A 85 4.33 16.79 -21.61
C LEU A 85 3.89 16.51 -23.05
N GLY A 86 2.98 15.57 -23.28
CA GLY A 86 2.57 15.15 -24.63
C GLY A 86 3.69 14.44 -25.41
N ILE A 87 4.65 13.84 -24.71
CA ILE A 87 5.78 13.12 -25.29
C ILE A 87 5.41 11.64 -25.40
N LYS A 88 5.77 11.03 -26.53
CA LYS A 88 5.71 9.58 -26.72
C LYS A 88 7.13 9.07 -26.95
N VAL A 89 7.60 8.20 -26.07
CA VAL A 89 8.88 7.51 -26.25
C VAL A 89 8.67 6.34 -27.21
N GLU A 90 9.48 6.29 -28.27
CA GLU A 90 9.54 5.16 -29.20
C GLU A 90 10.66 4.21 -28.79
N GLY A 91 10.55 2.95 -29.19
CA GLY A 91 11.50 1.87 -28.88
C GLY A 91 12.24 1.37 -30.11
#